data_AF-A0AAW4BJN7-F1
#
_entry.id   AF-A0AAW4BJN7-F1
#
_cell.length_a   1.000
_cell.length_b   1.000
_cell.length_c   1.000
_cell.angle_alpha   90.00
_cell.angle_beta   90.00
_cell.angle_gamma   90.00
#
_symmetry.space_group_name_H-M   'P 1'
#
loop_
_entity.id
_entity.type
_entity.pdbx_description
1 polymer ?
#
loop_
_entity_poly.entity_id
_entity_poly.type
_entity_poly.pdbx_seq_one_letter_code
_entity_poly.pdbx_strand_id
1 'polypeptide(L)' 'NPQYTAAGLTLTVGQVKELKRAGFAKNTVVMLPKDGQYVWTVQIADDKTPRLVMISECK' A
#
# COMPACT_ATOMS: atom_id res chain seq x y z
N ASN A 1 1.48 -12.36 14.00
CA ASN A 1 1.35 -12.08 12.55
C ASN A 1 1.66 -10.61 12.27
N PRO A 2 2.66 -10.30 11.42
CA PRO A 2 2.99 -8.91 11.08
C PRO A 2 1.92 -8.30 10.16
N GLN A 3 1.55 -7.06 10.44
CA GLN A 3 0.61 -6.27 9.64
C GLN A 3 1.29 -4.94 9.27
N TYR A 4 0.94 -4.37 8.11
CA TYR A 4 1.53 -3.15 7.59
C TYR A 4 0.47 -2.21 7.02
N THR A 5 0.78 -0.93 6.97
CA THR A 5 -0.07 0.12 6.40
C THR A 5 0.78 1.12 5.63
N ALA A 6 0.21 1.79 4.64
CA ALA A 6 0.89 2.88 3.95
C ALA A 6 1.15 4.04 4.92
N ALA A 7 2.30 4.69 4.77
CA ALA A 7 2.64 5.86 5.55
C ALA A 7 1.54 6.95 5.45
N GLY A 8 1.10 7.43 6.62
CA GLY A 8 0.00 8.39 6.70
C GLY A 8 -1.39 7.79 6.49
N LEU A 9 -1.54 6.46 6.53
CA LEU A 9 -2.83 5.74 6.46
C LEU A 9 -3.64 6.03 5.19
N THR A 10 -2.99 6.51 4.14
CA THR A 10 -3.62 6.92 2.88
C THR A 10 -2.78 6.47 1.70
N LEU A 11 -3.39 6.20 0.56
CA LEU A 11 -2.71 5.92 -0.70
C LEU A 11 -3.52 6.47 -1.88
N THR A 12 -2.85 7.01 -2.88
CA THR A 12 -3.45 7.48 -4.13
C THR A 12 -2.94 6.62 -5.28
N VAL A 13 -3.77 6.38 -6.29
CA VAL A 13 -3.38 5.60 -7.48
C VAL A 13 -2.14 6.22 -8.13
N GLY A 14 -1.13 5.39 -8.41
CA GLY A 14 0.16 5.79 -8.97
C GLY A 14 1.15 6.38 -7.97
N GLN A 15 0.76 6.60 -6.70
CA GLN A 15 1.67 7.09 -5.67
C GLN A 15 2.42 5.94 -5.00
N VAL A 16 3.74 6.06 -4.90
CA VAL A 16 4.57 5.18 -4.08
C VAL A 16 4.64 5.72 -2.66
N LYS A 17 4.39 4.87 -1.66
CA LYS A 17 4.53 5.20 -0.24
C LYS A 17 5.28 4.12 0.52
N GLU A 18 5.89 4.50 1.65
CA GLU A 18 6.47 3.54 2.58
C GLU A 18 5.40 2.64 3.22
N LEU A 19 5.72 1.37 3.42
CA LEU A 19 5.01 0.46 4.30
C LEU A 19 5.57 0.59 5.72
N LYS A 20 4.69 0.84 6.68
CA LYS A 20 5.02 0.89 8.11
C LYS A 20 4.35 -0.26 8.83
N ARG A 21 5.10 -0.90 9.73
CA ARG A 21 4.53 -1.93 10.61
C ARG A 21 3.41 -1.31 11.43
N ALA A 22 2.27 -1.98 11.43
CA ALA A 22 1.05 -1.51 12.05
C ALA A 22 0.36 -2.65 12.81
N GLY A 23 -0.76 -2.32 13.44
CA GLY A 23 -1.58 -3.25 14.20
C GLY A 23 -3.05 -3.10 13.87
N PHE A 24 -3.89 -3.64 14.74
CA PHE A 24 -5.35 -3.63 14.59
C PHE A 24 -5.90 -2.23 14.27
N ALA A 25 -6.87 -2.17 13.35
CA ALA A 25 -7.58 -0.97 12.92
C ALA A 25 -6.72 0.17 12.33
N LYS A 26 -5.52 -0.12 11.81
CA LYS A 26 -4.67 0.85 11.10
C LYS A 26 -4.77 0.69 9.58
N ASN A 27 -5.98 0.84 9.05
CA ASN A 27 -6.26 0.64 7.63
C ASN A 27 -5.66 1.77 6.78
N THR A 28 -5.20 1.43 5.58
CA THR A 28 -4.88 2.42 4.54
C THR A 28 -6.16 2.77 3.78
N VAL A 29 -6.50 4.05 3.72
CA VAL A 29 -7.59 4.57 2.88
C VAL A 29 -7.05 4.82 1.48
N VAL A 30 -7.69 4.24 0.46
CA VAL A 30 -7.29 4.43 -0.94
C VAL A 30 -8.32 5.26 -1.67
N MET A 31 -7.86 6.31 -2.35
CA MET A 31 -8.71 7.10 -3.24
C MET A 31 -8.64 6.52 -4.65
N LEU A 32 -9.73 5.87 -5.08
CA LEU A 32 -9.89 5.34 -6.43
C LEU A 32 -10.75 6.30 -7.26
N PRO A 33 -10.26 6.85 -8.38
CA PRO A 33 -10.98 7.87 -9.14
C PRO A 33 -12.15 7.30 -9.97
N LYS A 34 -12.18 5.98 -10.18
CA LYS A 34 -13.24 5.26 -10.89
C LYS A 34 -13.31 3.80 -10.44
N ASP A 35 -14.47 3.18 -10.64
CA ASP A 35 -14.66 1.76 -10.38
C ASP A 35 -13.84 0.90 -11.36
N GLY A 36 -13.36 -0.25 -10.89
CA GLY A 36 -12.56 -1.15 -11.72
C GLY A 36 -11.65 -2.06 -10.92
N GLN A 37 -10.73 -2.71 -11.63
CA GLN A 37 -9.71 -3.57 -11.05
C GLN A 37 -8.40 -2.80 -10.89
N TYR A 38 -7.72 -3.06 -9.78
CA TYR A 38 -6.45 -2.42 -9.44
C TYR A 38 -5.46 -3.47 -8.95
N VAL A 39 -4.19 -3.27 -9.26
CA VAL A 39 -3.09 -4.11 -8.80
C VAL A 39 -2.31 -3.40 -7.70
N TRP A 40 -2.04 -4.12 -6.62
CA TRP A 40 -1.16 -3.67 -5.55
C TRP A 40 0.25 -4.18 -5.83
N THR A 41 1.23 -3.28 -5.79
CA THR A 41 2.65 -3.62 -5.86
C THR A 41 3.28 -3.35 -4.51
N VAL A 42 3.96 -4.36 -3.97
CA VAL A 42 4.71 -4.27 -2.72
C VAL A 42 6.17 -4.55 -3.01
N GLN A 43 7.05 -3.64 -2.59
CA GLN A 43 8.48 -3.86 -2.63
C GLN A 43 8.97 -4.41 -1.29
N ILE A 44 9.69 -5.52 -1.35
CA ILE A 44 10.38 -6.14 -0.22
C ILE A 44 11.88 -5.92 -0.45
N ALA A 45 12.60 -5.43 0.56
CA ALA A 45 14.05 -5.29 0.50
C ALA A 45 14.76 -6.64 0.69
N ASP A 46 16.06 -6.68 0.41
CA ASP A 46 16.89 -7.89 0.52
C ASP A 46 16.90 -8.49 1.93
N ASP A 47 16.73 -7.65 2.95
CA ASP A 47 16.58 -8.03 4.37
C ASP A 47 15.19 -8.58 4.71
N LYS A 48 14.33 -8.75 3.70
CA LYS A 48 12.94 -9.21 3.78
C LYS A 48 12.00 -8.20 4.47
N THR A 49 12.43 -6.97 4.68
CA THR A 49 11.58 -5.90 5.22
C THR A 49 10.65 -5.37 4.12
N PRO A 50 9.32 -5.34 4.33
CA PRO A 50 8.40 -4.64 3.44
C PRO A 50 8.71 -3.14 3.47
N ARG A 51 9.02 -2.55 2.31
CA ARG A 51 9.52 -1.16 2.21
C ARG A 51 8.50 -0.22 1.62
N LEU A 52 8.00 -0.53 0.42
CA LEU A 52 7.16 0.38 -0.35
C LEU A 52 5.89 -0.33 -0.81
N VAL A 53 4.85 0.47 -1.04
CA VAL A 53 3.58 0.06 -1.61
C VAL A 53 3.12 1.09 -2.63
N MET A 54 2.50 0.60 -3.70
CA MET A 54 1.81 1.38 -4.71
C MET A 54 0.57 0.63 -5.16
N ILE A 55 -0.44 1.36 -5.63
CA ILE A 55 -1.59 0.81 -6.33
C ILE A 55 -1.70 1.43 -7.72
N SER A 56 -1.97 0.60 -8.73
CA SER A 56 -2.15 1.01 -10.12
C SER A 56 -3.44 0.42 -10.68
N GLU A 57 -4.08 1.13 -11.61
CA GLU A 57 -5.23 0.60 -12.35
C GLU A 57 -4.79 -0.53 -13.28
N CYS A 58 -5.61 -1.59 -13.37
CA CYS A 58 -5.44 -2.61 -14.39
C CYS A 58 -5.85 -2.07 -15.77
N LYS A 59 -5.18 -2.53 -16.83
CA LYS A 59 -5.62 -2.28 -18.21
C LYS A 59 -6.67 -3.28 -18.64
#